data_AF-F6GZ20-F1
#
_entry.id   AF-F6GZ20-F1
#
_cell.length_a   1.000
_cell.length_b   1.000
_cell.length_c   1.000
_cell.angle_alpha   90.00
_cell.angle_beta   90.00
_cell.angle_gamma   90.00
#
_symmetry.space_group_name_H-M   'P 1'
#
loop_
_entity.id
_entity.type
_entity.pdbx_description
1 polymer ?
#
loop_
_entity_poly.entity_id
_entity_poly.type
_entity_poly.pdbx_seq_one_letter_code
_entity_poly.pdbx_strand_id
1 'polypeptide(L)'
;MEVAAIMATAMENGGKWSIAHDHTLVYKPLRKHNHQSQHLSFTFISVMQAILFVGKQLQRLHIEEKDVDEKGQSRSMHSVLLRKLILTASSSGIIGNAAKLLSTLNKEAADKGDLPNLFNISSGQFPEVAKARSLVQSAKEKLDLLIGLYRKQLRMNNLEFMSVSGTTHLIKVVQRNKFCENLYMYLAR
;
A
#
# COMPACT_ATOMS: atom_id res chain seq x y z
N MET A 1 5.69 20.72 28.21
CA MET A 1 6.76 19.89 27.61
C MET A 1 6.28 19.01 26.45
N GLU A 2 5.00 18.62 26.35
CA GLU A 2 4.51 17.76 25.25
C GLU A 2 4.27 18.47 23.90
N VAL A 3 3.99 19.78 23.90
CA VAL A 3 3.73 20.54 22.65
C VAL A 3 4.98 20.70 21.80
N ALA A 4 6.13 20.92 22.45
CA ALA A 4 7.43 20.94 21.79
C ALA A 4 7.80 19.58 21.20
N ALA A 5 7.36 18.47 21.83
CA ALA A 5 7.58 17.14 21.30
C ALA A 5 6.78 16.92 20.02
N ILE A 6 5.48 17.29 19.99
CA ILE A 6 4.65 17.16 18.78
C ILE A 6 5.16 18.06 17.63
N MET A 7 5.58 19.29 17.94
CA MET A 7 6.21 20.18 16.96
C MET A 7 7.56 19.64 16.47
N ALA A 8 8.40 19.10 17.36
CA ALA A 8 9.68 18.48 16.99
C ALA A 8 9.49 17.24 16.12
N THR A 9 8.50 16.38 16.43
CA THR A 9 8.19 15.20 15.60
C THR A 9 7.61 15.59 14.23
N ALA A 10 6.87 16.70 14.14
CA ALA A 10 6.40 17.23 12.85
C ALA A 10 7.54 17.86 12.02
N MET A 11 8.52 18.46 12.68
CA MET A 11 9.74 19.00 12.04
C MET A 11 10.70 17.90 11.58
N GLU A 12 10.86 16.81 12.34
CA GLU A 12 11.65 15.63 11.93
C GLU A 12 11.09 14.93 10.67
N ASN A 13 9.77 15.03 10.44
CA ASN A 13 9.10 14.42 9.29
C ASN A 13 9.07 15.30 8.03
N GLY A 14 9.78 16.43 8.02
CA GLY A 14 10.01 17.26 6.83
C GLY A 14 8.79 17.98 6.26
N GLY A 15 7.68 18.09 7.01
CA GLY A 15 6.49 18.84 6.56
C GLY A 15 6.73 20.36 6.50
N LYS A 16 6.04 21.05 5.58
CA LYS A 16 6.08 22.53 5.50
C LYS A 16 4.81 23.14 6.09
N TRP A 17 4.99 24.08 7.01
CA TRP A 17 3.93 24.96 7.49
C TRP A 17 3.83 26.18 6.57
N SER A 18 2.62 26.55 6.19
CA SER A 18 2.35 27.76 5.39
C SER A 18 1.15 28.50 5.94
N ILE A 19 1.20 29.82 5.93
CA ILE A 19 0.09 30.69 6.31
C ILE A 19 -0.74 30.94 5.04
N ALA A 20 -2.02 30.57 5.06
CA ALA A 20 -2.96 30.84 3.98
C ALA A 20 -3.41 32.31 3.98
N HIS A 21 -4.07 32.75 2.91
CA HIS A 21 -4.49 34.14 2.70
C HIS A 21 -5.50 34.65 3.75
N ASP A 22 -6.14 33.73 4.47
CA ASP A 22 -7.07 33.99 5.58
C ASP A 22 -6.38 33.91 6.96
N HIS A 23 -5.05 33.96 7.01
CA HIS A 23 -4.24 33.78 8.21
C HIS A 23 -4.35 32.40 8.88
N THR A 24 -4.90 31.40 8.18
CA THR A 24 -4.95 30.03 8.69
C THR A 24 -3.57 29.34 8.54
N LEU A 25 -3.06 28.75 9.63
CA LEU A 25 -1.85 27.91 9.60
C LEU A 25 -2.19 26.54 8.99
N VAL A 26 -1.71 26.30 7.77
CA VAL A 26 -1.92 25.04 7.03
C VAL A 26 -0.65 24.20 7.10
N TYR A 27 -0.77 23.03 7.74
CA TYR A 27 0.24 21.98 7.63
C TYR A 27 0.10 21.29 6.27
N LYS A 28 1.17 21.29 5.47
CA LYS A 28 1.25 20.49 4.24
C LYS A 28 2.19 19.30 4.48
N PRO A 29 1.65 18.08 4.68
CA PRO A 29 2.47 16.89 4.72
C PRO A 29 3.16 16.68 3.35
N LEU A 30 4.47 16.45 3.36
CA LEU A 30 5.21 16.01 2.18
C LEU A 30 4.94 14.51 1.95
N ARG A 31 3.72 14.16 1.54
CA ARG A 31 3.43 12.83 0.99
C ARG A 31 2.62 12.94 -0.29
N LYS A 32 3.31 13.21 -1.39
CA LYS A 32 2.88 12.78 -2.73
C LYS A 32 3.20 11.29 -2.88
N HIS A 33 2.39 10.37 -2.37
CA HIS A 33 2.74 8.94 -2.49
C HIS A 33 1.62 7.95 -2.78
N ASN A 34 0.36 8.36 -2.97
CA ASN A 34 -0.67 7.37 -3.32
C ASN A 34 -0.61 6.95 -4.79
N HIS A 35 -0.96 7.78 -5.77
CA HIS A 35 -1.18 7.32 -7.15
C HIS A 35 0.01 6.56 -7.79
N GLN A 36 1.25 6.96 -7.51
CA GLN A 36 2.43 6.32 -8.11
C GLN A 36 2.72 4.93 -7.51
N SER A 37 2.41 4.72 -6.23
CA SER A 37 2.60 3.42 -5.56
C SER A 37 1.55 2.40 -5.98
N GLN A 38 0.32 2.85 -6.27
CA GLN A 38 -0.78 2.01 -6.77
C GLN A 38 -0.48 1.51 -8.19
N HIS A 39 -0.02 2.41 -9.06
CA HIS A 39 0.35 2.04 -10.43
C HIS A 39 1.48 1.01 -10.46
N LEU A 40 2.49 1.16 -9.60
CA LEU A 40 3.63 0.26 -9.54
C LEU A 40 3.24 -1.17 -9.10
N SER A 41 2.42 -1.31 -8.05
CA SER A 41 1.99 -2.62 -7.56
C SER A 41 1.11 -3.36 -8.57
N PHE A 42 0.17 -2.65 -9.20
CA PHE A 42 -0.67 -3.21 -10.27
C PHE A 42 0.18 -3.68 -11.46
N THR A 43 1.08 -2.83 -11.95
CA THR A 43 1.97 -3.14 -13.09
C THR A 43 2.80 -4.39 -12.82
N PHE A 44 3.36 -4.51 -11.61
CA PHE A 44 4.14 -5.68 -11.23
C PHE A 44 3.31 -6.98 -11.29
N ILE A 45 2.09 -6.96 -10.74
CA ILE A 45 1.19 -8.12 -10.77
C ILE A 45 0.82 -8.49 -12.21
N SER A 46 0.51 -7.51 -13.05
CA SER A 46 0.20 -7.75 -14.47
C SER A 46 1.36 -8.39 -15.22
N VAL A 47 2.59 -7.93 -14.99
CA VAL A 47 3.80 -8.51 -15.60
C VAL A 47 3.99 -9.96 -15.14
N MET A 48 3.85 -10.24 -13.85
CA MET A 48 3.97 -11.62 -13.33
C MET A 48 2.86 -12.54 -13.87
N GLN A 49 1.64 -12.03 -14.03
CA GLN A 49 0.55 -12.77 -14.67
C GLN A 49 0.83 -13.06 -16.14
N ALA A 50 1.38 -12.10 -16.88
CA ALA A 50 1.77 -12.27 -18.27
C ALA A 50 2.89 -13.33 -18.40
N ILE A 51 3.91 -13.27 -17.55
CA ILE A 51 4.99 -14.28 -17.51
C ILE A 51 4.42 -15.67 -17.21
N LEU A 52 3.53 -15.78 -16.21
CA LEU A 52 2.91 -17.05 -15.86
C LEU A 52 2.05 -17.60 -17.01
N PHE A 53 1.27 -16.73 -17.66
CA PHE A 53 0.39 -17.11 -18.77
C PHE A 53 1.21 -17.53 -19.99
N VAL A 54 2.11 -16.66 -20.48
CA VAL A 54 2.94 -16.94 -21.66
C VAL A 54 3.86 -18.13 -21.41
N GLY A 55 4.49 -18.22 -20.24
CA GLY A 55 5.35 -19.34 -19.87
C GLY A 55 4.61 -20.69 -19.95
N LYS A 56 3.36 -20.76 -19.47
CA LYS A 56 2.52 -21.97 -19.60
C LYS A 56 2.15 -22.28 -21.05
N GLN A 57 1.86 -21.27 -21.87
CA GLN A 57 1.57 -21.49 -23.30
C GLN A 57 2.80 -22.01 -24.04
N LEU A 58 3.98 -21.40 -23.81
CA LEU A 58 5.24 -21.85 -24.39
C LEU A 58 5.61 -23.28 -23.94
N GLN A 59 5.32 -23.63 -22.69
CA GLN A 59 5.54 -24.98 -22.18
C GLN A 59 4.70 -26.02 -22.93
N ARG A 60 3.45 -25.69 -23.29
CA ARG A 60 2.57 -26.57 -24.08
C ARG A 60 3.11 -26.79 -25.50
N LEU A 61 3.57 -25.73 -26.17
CA LEU A 61 4.20 -25.83 -27.50
C LEU A 61 5.40 -26.80 -27.50
N HIS A 62 6.18 -26.83 -26.41
CA HIS A 62 7.31 -27.74 -26.26
C HIS A 62 6.91 -29.19 -25.91
N ILE A 63 5.83 -29.39 -25.15
CA ILE A 63 5.31 -30.73 -24.82
C ILE A 63 4.69 -31.37 -26.06
N GLU A 64 3.90 -30.61 -26.84
CA GLU A 64 3.33 -31.05 -28.10
C GLU A 64 4.40 -31.44 -29.15
N GLU A 65 5.62 -30.86 -29.11
CA GLU A 65 6.74 -31.30 -29.96
C GLU A 65 7.27 -32.70 -29.59
N LYS A 66 7.15 -33.10 -28.32
CA LYS A 66 7.66 -34.38 -27.82
C LYS A 66 6.69 -35.55 -27.98
N ASP A 67 5.38 -35.28 -28.06
CA ASP A 67 4.33 -36.30 -27.97
C ASP A 67 3.71 -36.71 -29.34
N VAL A 68 4.45 -36.63 -30.46
CA VAL A 68 3.94 -37.00 -31.81
C VAL A 68 4.44 -38.37 -32.30
N ASP A 69 3.50 -39.33 -32.31
CA ASP A 69 3.27 -40.59 -33.06
C ASP A 69 4.39 -41.42 -33.72
N GLU A 70 4.17 -42.74 -33.70
CA GLU A 70 4.89 -43.87 -34.33
C GLU A 70 5.16 -43.74 -35.85
N LYS A 71 4.79 -42.62 -36.49
CA LYS A 71 5.10 -42.28 -37.90
C LYS A 71 6.18 -41.21 -38.07
N GLY A 72 6.84 -40.76 -37.00
CA GLY A 72 8.18 -40.18 -37.06
C GLY A 72 8.31 -38.83 -37.79
N GLN A 73 7.23 -38.08 -37.99
CA GLN A 73 7.30 -36.70 -38.48
C GLN A 73 6.90 -35.74 -37.36
N SER A 74 7.85 -35.45 -36.47
CA SER A 74 7.75 -34.26 -35.63
C SER A 74 7.85 -33.03 -36.54
N ARG A 75 6.95 -32.06 -36.37
CA ARG A 75 7.23 -30.68 -36.81
C ARG A 75 8.31 -30.11 -35.90
N SER A 76 9.53 -30.65 -36.03
CA SER A 76 10.65 -30.20 -35.22
C SER A 76 10.86 -28.72 -35.52
N MET A 77 10.97 -27.90 -34.48
CA MET A 77 11.38 -26.52 -34.69
C MET A 77 12.81 -26.52 -35.26
N HIS A 78 12.92 -26.30 -36.57
CA HIS A 78 14.20 -26.31 -37.29
C HIS A 78 15.20 -25.27 -36.75
N SER A 79 14.72 -24.22 -36.10
CA SER A 79 15.56 -23.21 -35.46
C SER A 79 15.99 -23.64 -34.05
N VAL A 80 17.26 -24.03 -33.93
CA VAL A 80 17.93 -24.31 -32.65
C VAL A 80 17.85 -23.10 -31.71
N LEU A 81 17.96 -21.88 -32.24
CA LEU A 81 17.87 -20.65 -31.45
C LEU A 81 16.46 -20.46 -30.86
N LEU A 82 15.43 -20.58 -31.69
CA LEU A 82 14.04 -20.45 -31.25
C LEU A 82 13.70 -21.51 -30.19
N ARG A 83 14.17 -22.74 -30.37
CA ARG A 83 13.98 -23.83 -29.40
C ARG A 83 14.59 -23.51 -28.05
N LYS A 84 15.83 -23.00 -28.04
CA LYS A 84 16.49 -22.56 -26.81
C LYS A 84 15.73 -21.42 -26.12
N LEU A 85 15.28 -20.42 -26.89
CA LEU A 85 14.51 -19.29 -26.35
C LEU A 85 13.19 -19.75 -25.70
N ILE A 86 12.43 -20.61 -26.38
CA ILE A 86 11.18 -21.15 -25.83
C ILE A 86 11.44 -21.95 -24.57
N LEU A 87 12.43 -22.86 -24.59
CA LEU A 87 12.81 -23.68 -23.42
C LEU A 87 13.23 -22.82 -22.21
N THR A 88 14.02 -21.78 -22.44
CA THR A 88 14.43 -20.86 -21.38
C THR A 88 13.24 -20.10 -20.82
N ALA A 89 12.41 -19.52 -21.69
CA ALA A 89 11.24 -18.72 -21.31
C ALA A 89 10.12 -19.56 -20.65
N SER A 90 9.99 -20.84 -21.02
CA SER A 90 8.99 -21.78 -20.47
C SER A 90 9.56 -22.65 -19.34
N SER A 91 10.71 -22.29 -18.79
CA SER A 91 11.31 -23.10 -17.73
C SER A 91 10.41 -23.16 -16.49
N SER A 92 10.35 -24.33 -15.86
CA SER A 92 9.55 -24.54 -14.65
C SER A 92 9.93 -23.59 -13.51
N GLY A 93 11.20 -23.17 -13.45
CA GLY A 93 11.68 -22.17 -12.50
C GLY A 93 11.03 -20.80 -12.69
N ILE A 94 10.95 -20.29 -13.93
CA ILE A 94 10.32 -18.98 -14.21
C ILE A 94 8.82 -19.04 -13.90
N ILE A 95 8.14 -20.08 -14.38
CA ILE A 95 6.69 -20.29 -14.16
C ILE A 95 6.39 -20.44 -12.66
N GLY A 96 7.18 -21.28 -11.97
CA GLY A 96 7.02 -21.54 -10.54
C GLY A 96 7.30 -20.31 -9.68
N ASN A 97 8.34 -19.53 -10.00
CA ASN A 97 8.65 -18.30 -9.30
C ASN A 97 7.57 -17.24 -9.49
N ALA A 98 7.07 -17.06 -10.72
CA ALA A 98 5.96 -16.15 -11.00
C ALA A 98 4.69 -16.55 -10.23
N ALA A 99 4.34 -17.85 -10.23
CA ALA A 99 3.21 -18.36 -9.46
C ALA A 99 3.39 -18.16 -7.95
N LYS A 100 4.59 -18.41 -7.43
CA LYS A 100 4.93 -18.22 -6.01
C LYS A 100 4.86 -16.75 -5.61
N LEU A 101 5.35 -15.83 -6.43
CA LEU A 101 5.24 -14.40 -6.13
C LEU A 101 3.77 -13.95 -6.15
N LEU A 102 3.00 -14.38 -7.14
CA LEU A 102 1.57 -14.05 -7.22
C LEU A 102 0.75 -14.59 -6.04
N SER A 103 1.08 -15.76 -5.50
CA SER A 103 0.34 -16.31 -4.35
C SER A 103 0.55 -15.53 -3.04
N THR A 104 1.60 -14.71 -3.00
CA THR A 104 1.96 -13.92 -1.83
C THR A 104 1.38 -12.50 -1.84
N LEU A 105 0.75 -12.12 -2.96
CA LEU A 105 0.20 -10.78 -3.19
C LEU A 105 -1.33 -10.83 -3.29
N ASN A 106 -1.98 -9.75 -2.85
CA ASN A 106 -3.41 -9.54 -2.96
C ASN A 106 -3.69 -8.64 -4.18
N LYS A 107 -4.38 -9.20 -5.18
CA LYS A 107 -4.69 -8.50 -6.43
C LYS A 107 -5.67 -7.36 -6.20
N GLU A 108 -6.71 -7.58 -5.41
CA GLU A 108 -7.75 -6.60 -5.13
C GLU A 108 -7.17 -5.39 -4.37
N ALA A 109 -6.20 -5.64 -3.49
CA ALA A 109 -5.47 -4.59 -2.79
C ALA A 109 -4.57 -3.80 -3.73
N ALA A 110 -3.93 -4.43 -4.71
CA ALA A 110 -3.16 -3.72 -5.73
C ALA A 110 -4.04 -2.84 -6.62
N ASP A 111 -5.18 -3.36 -7.08
CA ASP A 111 -6.15 -2.63 -7.92
C ASP A 111 -6.70 -1.37 -7.21
N LYS A 112 -6.95 -1.49 -5.90
CA LYS A 112 -7.42 -0.38 -5.05
C LYS A 112 -6.29 0.50 -4.54
N GLY A 113 -5.04 0.08 -4.71
CA GLY A 113 -3.89 0.76 -4.16
C GLY A 113 -3.80 0.73 -2.63
N ASP A 114 -4.37 -0.29 -2.02
CA ASP A 114 -4.33 -0.58 -0.59
C ASP A 114 -3.01 -1.25 -0.22
N LEU A 115 -1.94 -0.45 -0.19
CA LEU A 115 -0.58 -0.92 0.11
C LEU A 115 -0.49 -1.67 1.45
N PRO A 116 -1.14 -1.23 2.55
CA PRO A 116 -1.17 -1.97 3.79
C PRO A 116 -1.60 -3.43 3.61
N ASN A 117 -2.55 -3.72 2.72
CA ASN A 117 -3.11 -5.05 2.48
C ASN A 117 -2.52 -5.79 1.26
N LEU A 118 -1.51 -5.22 0.59
CA LEU A 118 -0.91 -5.78 -0.61
C LEU A 118 -0.29 -7.17 -0.40
N PHE A 119 0.38 -7.39 0.72
CA PHE A 119 1.01 -8.68 1.04
C PHE A 119 0.05 -9.59 1.80
N ASN A 120 0.00 -10.86 1.39
CA ASN A 120 -0.73 -11.90 2.10
C ASN A 120 0.09 -12.44 3.28
N ILE A 121 -0.19 -11.92 4.47
CA ILE A 121 0.54 -12.26 5.71
C ILE A 121 0.19 -13.66 6.26
N SER A 122 -0.90 -14.28 5.79
CA SER A 122 -1.31 -15.62 6.26
C SER A 122 -0.33 -16.73 5.86
N SER A 123 0.49 -16.47 4.83
CA SER A 123 1.51 -17.40 4.33
C SER A 123 2.76 -17.50 5.22
N GLY A 124 2.92 -16.63 6.23
CA GLY A 124 4.10 -16.56 7.08
C GLY A 124 5.37 -16.04 6.39
N GLN A 125 5.31 -15.68 5.11
CA GLN A 125 6.50 -15.25 4.34
C GLN A 125 6.97 -13.82 4.68
N PHE A 126 6.14 -13.01 5.33
CA PHE A 126 6.45 -11.60 5.65
C PHE A 126 6.19 -11.30 7.15
N PRO A 127 7.01 -11.85 8.07
CA PRO A 127 6.85 -11.60 9.50
C PRO A 127 7.04 -10.12 9.86
N GLU A 128 7.88 -9.38 9.13
CA GLU A 128 8.11 -7.95 9.31
C GLU A 128 6.83 -7.15 9.01
N VAL A 129 6.12 -7.50 7.93
CA VAL A 129 4.86 -6.85 7.55
C VAL A 129 3.78 -7.14 8.58
N ALA A 130 3.69 -8.38 9.06
CA ALA A 130 2.76 -8.76 10.12
C ALA A 130 3.02 -7.96 11.42
N LYS A 131 4.29 -7.85 11.83
CA LYS A 131 4.70 -7.06 13.00
C LYS A 131 4.37 -5.58 12.83
N ALA A 132 4.69 -5.01 11.67
CA ALA A 132 4.39 -3.61 11.37
C ALA A 132 2.88 -3.32 11.43
N ARG A 133 2.04 -4.20 10.85
CA ARG A 133 0.57 -4.07 10.94
C ARG A 133 0.08 -4.12 12.38
N SER A 134 0.60 -5.04 13.19
CA SER A 134 0.24 -5.14 14.61
C SER A 134 0.60 -3.86 15.40
N LEU A 135 1.79 -3.31 15.16
CA LEU A 135 2.21 -2.06 15.81
C LEU A 135 1.33 -0.86 15.41
N VAL A 136 1.01 -0.74 14.13
CA VAL A 136 0.10 0.31 13.63
C VAL A 136 -1.30 0.17 14.24
N GLN A 137 -1.82 -1.06 14.31
CA GLN A 137 -3.13 -1.32 14.90
C GLN A 137 -3.15 -1.00 16.39
N SER A 138 -2.12 -1.41 17.15
CA SER A 138 -2.00 -1.05 18.58
C SER A 138 -1.89 0.45 18.80
N ALA A 139 -1.15 1.17 17.95
CA ALA A 139 -1.06 2.63 18.02
C ALA A 139 -2.42 3.29 17.76
N LYS A 140 -3.19 2.77 16.81
CA LYS A 140 -4.54 3.24 16.51
C LYS A 140 -5.49 3.03 17.69
N GLU A 141 -5.46 1.85 18.32
CA GLU A 141 -6.27 1.55 19.51
C GLU A 141 -5.91 2.47 20.68
N LYS A 142 -4.62 2.72 20.91
CA LYS A 142 -4.19 3.68 21.94
C LYS A 142 -4.72 5.08 21.66
N LEU A 143 -4.70 5.50 20.40
CA LEU A 143 -5.22 6.81 19.99
C LEU A 143 -6.74 6.90 20.19
N ASP A 144 -7.47 5.83 19.86
CA ASP A 144 -8.90 5.71 20.12
C ASP A 144 -9.23 5.76 21.62
N LEU A 145 -8.36 5.28 22.51
CA LEU A 145 -8.53 5.44 23.96
C LEU A 145 -8.35 6.89 24.42
N LEU A 146 -7.44 7.64 23.79
CA LEU A 146 -7.16 9.05 24.16
C LEU A 146 -8.36 9.96 23.90
N ILE A 147 -9.21 9.68 22.90
CA ILE A 147 -10.40 10.50 22.62
C ILE A 147 -11.35 10.54 23.82
N GLY A 148 -11.48 9.42 24.55
CA GLY A 148 -12.30 9.32 25.75
C GLY A 148 -11.77 10.21 26.88
N LEU A 149 -10.44 10.28 27.03
CA LEU A 149 -9.79 11.16 27.99
C LEU A 149 -10.02 12.63 27.63
N TYR A 150 -9.85 13.00 26.36
CA TYR A 150 -10.08 14.37 25.90
C TYR A 150 -11.54 14.81 26.05
N ARG A 151 -12.52 13.92 25.79
CA ARG A 151 -13.95 14.17 26.04
C ARG A 151 -14.22 14.53 27.50
N LYS A 152 -13.60 13.80 28.44
CA LYS A 152 -13.71 14.08 29.88
C LYS A 152 -13.03 15.40 30.27
N GLN A 153 -11.80 15.61 29.80
CA GLN A 153 -10.98 16.77 30.19
C GLN A 153 -11.53 18.09 29.64
N LEU A 154 -12.02 18.09 28.40
CA LEU A 154 -12.59 19.27 27.75
C LEU A 154 -14.09 19.44 28.02
N ARG A 155 -14.72 18.52 28.75
CA ARG A 155 -16.18 18.47 28.99
C ARG A 155 -17.00 18.53 27.69
N MET A 156 -16.45 17.98 26.61
CA MET A 156 -17.05 17.98 25.27
C MET A 156 -17.27 16.54 24.83
N ASN A 157 -18.49 16.06 24.94
CA ASN A 157 -18.83 14.67 24.60
C ASN A 157 -18.78 14.38 23.09
N ASN A 158 -18.82 15.43 22.25
CA ASN A 158 -18.91 15.33 20.80
C ASN A 158 -17.54 15.49 20.09
N LEU A 159 -16.43 15.29 20.81
CA LEU A 159 -15.10 15.31 20.21
C LEU A 159 -14.92 14.06 19.34
N GLU A 160 -14.50 14.27 18.10
CA GLU A 160 -14.26 13.20 17.13
C GLU A 160 -12.93 13.44 16.43
N PHE A 161 -12.29 12.33 16.05
CA PHE A 161 -11.16 12.37 15.14
C PHE A 161 -11.67 12.63 13.72
N MET A 162 -11.00 13.55 13.02
CA MET A 162 -11.22 13.84 11.61
C MET A 162 -9.94 13.62 10.81
N SER A 163 -10.10 13.51 9.50
CA SER A 163 -8.98 13.45 8.56
C SER A 163 -9.08 14.61 7.58
N VAL A 164 -7.98 15.36 7.42
CA VAL A 164 -7.90 16.50 6.49
C VAL A 164 -6.65 16.33 5.64
N SER A 165 -6.82 16.33 4.32
CA SER A 165 -5.73 16.27 3.33
C SER A 165 -4.69 15.15 3.60
N GLY A 166 -5.16 13.97 4.01
CA GLY A 166 -4.31 12.81 4.28
C GLY A 166 -3.66 12.79 5.67
N THR A 167 -3.85 13.84 6.47
CA THR A 167 -3.53 13.81 7.91
C THR A 167 -4.71 13.23 8.65
N THR A 168 -4.51 12.16 9.41
CA THR A 168 -5.56 11.46 10.15
C THR A 168 -5.50 11.80 11.64
N HIS A 169 -6.59 11.53 12.36
CA HIS A 169 -6.69 11.69 13.82
C HIS A 169 -6.49 13.12 14.34
N LEU A 170 -6.95 14.13 13.58
CA LEU A 170 -7.08 15.51 14.04
C LEU A 170 -8.34 15.65 14.90
N ILE A 171 -8.33 16.46 15.96
CA ILE A 171 -9.50 16.62 16.83
C ILE A 171 -10.44 17.70 16.26
N LYS A 172 -11.70 17.34 16.00
CA LYS A 172 -12.76 18.29 15.64
C LYS A 172 -13.32 18.96 16.89
N VAL A 173 -13.24 20.28 16.95
CA VAL A 173 -13.93 21.08 17.98
C VAL A 173 -15.05 21.87 17.32
N VAL A 174 -16.30 21.62 17.72
CA VAL A 174 -17.48 22.38 17.27
C VAL A 174 -17.81 23.43 18.33
N GLN A 175 -17.57 24.70 18.05
CA GLN A 175 -17.94 25.78 18.96
C GLN A 175 -19.43 26.14 18.76
N ARG A 176 -20.20 26.16 19.85
CA ARG A 176 -21.51 26.82 19.91
C ARG A 176 -21.29 28.22 20.49
N ASN A 177 -21.08 29.22 19.65
CA ASN A 177 -21.39 30.62 19.94
C ASN A 177 -21.38 31.45 18.64
N LYS A 178 -22.38 32.33 18.51
CA LYS A 178 -22.69 33.17 17.34
C LYS A 178 -21.81 34.43 17.20
N PHE A 179 -20.63 34.46 17.80
CA PHE A 179 -19.68 35.56 17.65
C PHE A 179 -18.28 34.97 17.52
N CYS A 180 -17.47 35.58 16.65
CA CYS A 180 -16.11 35.24 16.24
C CYS A 180 -16.03 34.36 14.98
N GLU A 181 -15.97 35.06 13.85
CA GLU A 181 -15.28 34.58 12.65
C GLU A 181 -13.88 34.07 13.03
N ASN A 182 -13.56 32.85 12.58
CA ASN A 182 -12.23 32.28 12.41
C ASN A 182 -11.28 32.26 13.62
N LEU A 183 -11.55 31.40 14.62
CA LEU A 183 -10.52 31.02 15.60
C LEU A 183 -10.43 29.49 15.77
N TYR A 184 -9.55 28.86 14.98
CA TYR A 184 -9.05 27.51 15.23
C TYR A 184 -8.07 27.56 16.41
N MET A 185 -8.56 27.32 17.62
CA MET A 185 -7.71 27.27 18.82
C MET A 185 -6.83 26.02 18.80
N TYR A 186 -5.54 26.24 18.53
CA TYR A 186 -4.45 25.41 19.04
C TYR A 186 -4.50 25.40 20.57
N LEU A 187 -4.24 24.24 21.18
CA LEU A 187 -3.99 24.12 22.62
C LEU A 187 -2.67 24.82 22.94
N ALA A 188 -2.74 26.14 23.14
CA ALA A 188 -1.69 26.96 23.70
C ALA A 188 -1.90 27.08 25.22
N ARG A 189 -0.82 26.93 25.97
CA ARG A 189 -0.66 27.60 27.26
C ARG A 189 0.48 28.58 27.09
#